data_AF-A0A9D6I9R0-F1
#
_entry.id   AF-A0A9D6I9R0-F1
#
_cell.length_a   1.000
_cell.length_b   1.000
_cell.length_c   1.000
_cell.angle_alpha   90.00
_cell.angle_beta   90.00
_cell.angle_gamma   90.00
#
_symmetry.space_group_name_H-M   'P 1'
#
loop_
_entity.id
_entity.type
_entity.pdbx_description
1 polymer ?
#
loop_
_entity_poly.entity_id
_entity_poly.type
_entity_poly.pdbx_seq_one_letter_code
_entity_poly.pdbx_strand_id
1 'polypeptide(L)'
;MGTLLSSKVNQWTILIGALPIAYSLSAGRVGALVMDARQVEEVLLTAAQSLFAVAVLANLSFSLKEAALIAVLFTTQLFFTDPLVRFGYSAVYIVLTVALLLLSRDSRSAFFAMFRQLAGGRLGRAPAAQGGPGP
;
A
#
# COMPACT_ATOMS: atom_id res chain seq x y z
N MET A 1 -13.34 -9.58 -1.27
CA MET A 1 -11.94 -9.08 -1.11
C MET A 1 -11.58 -7.99 -2.11
N GLY A 2 -11.87 -8.14 -3.41
CA GLY A 2 -11.54 -7.13 -4.44
C GLY A 2 -12.03 -5.71 -4.15
N THR A 3 -13.24 -5.54 -3.62
CA THR A 3 -13.79 -4.21 -3.26
C THR A 3 -13.02 -3.51 -2.12
N LEU A 4 -12.60 -4.26 -1.10
CA LEU A 4 -11.85 -3.72 0.04
C LEU A 4 -10.43 -3.31 -0.39
N LEU A 5 -9.80 -4.15 -1.22
CA LEU A 5 -8.46 -3.86 -1.76
C LEU A 5 -8.50 -2.64 -2.69
N SER A 6 -9.49 -2.58 -3.59
CA SER A 6 -9.73 -1.44 -4.48
C SER A 6 -10.00 -0.14 -3.71
N SER A 7 -10.81 -0.19 -2.66
CA SER A 7 -11.08 0.96 -1.79
C SER A 7 -9.81 1.48 -1.12
N LYS A 8 -8.95 0.60 -0.61
CA LYS A 8 -7.66 0.99 -0.01
C LYS A 8 -6.71 1.60 -1.03
N VAL A 9 -6.63 1.06 -2.24
CA VAL A 9 -5.83 1.66 -3.33
C VAL A 9 -6.34 3.05 -3.67
N ASN A 10 -7.65 3.23 -3.83
CA ASN A 10 -8.26 4.52 -4.12
C ASN A 10 -7.95 5.57 -3.02
N GLN A 11 -8.01 5.16 -1.75
CA GLN A 11 -7.66 6.04 -0.62
C GLN A 11 -6.18 6.43 -0.60
N TRP A 12 -5.26 5.52 -0.93
CA TRP A 12 -3.83 5.82 -0.87
C TRP A 12 -3.28 6.51 -2.12
N THR A 13 -4.05 6.54 -3.21
CA THR A 13 -3.63 7.15 -4.47
C THR A 13 -4.37 8.46 -4.72
N ILE A 14 -5.67 8.39 -4.97
CA ILE A 14 -6.47 9.55 -5.36
C ILE A 14 -6.67 10.49 -4.18
N LEU A 15 -7.05 9.97 -3.02
CA LEU A 15 -7.33 10.82 -1.87
C LEU A 15 -6.05 11.50 -1.33
N ILE A 16 -4.97 10.74 -1.11
CA ILE A 16 -3.68 11.32 -0.69
C ILE A 16 -3.14 12.29 -1.76
N GLY A 17 -3.22 11.93 -3.05
CA GLY A 17 -2.73 12.76 -4.15
C GLY A 17 -3.53 14.05 -4.36
N ALA A 18 -4.80 14.10 -3.96
CA ALA A 18 -5.63 15.28 -4.03
C ALA A 18 -5.33 16.32 -2.93
N LEU A 19 -4.73 15.91 -1.80
CA LEU A 19 -4.48 16.81 -0.66
C LEU A 19 -3.56 18.01 -1.02
N PRO A 20 -2.40 17.83 -1.69
CA PRO A 20 -1.56 18.97 -2.08
C PRO A 20 -2.21 19.89 -3.11
N ILE A 21 -3.08 19.33 -3.97
CA ILE A 21 -3.83 20.08 -4.98
C ILE A 21 -4.86 20.98 -4.29
N ALA A 22 -5.67 20.41 -3.40
CA ALA A 22 -6.65 21.17 -2.63
C ALA A 22 -5.99 22.25 -1.77
N TYR A 23 -4.84 21.95 -1.16
CA TYR A 23 -4.04 22.92 -0.40
C TYR A 23 -3.55 24.08 -1.26
N SER A 24 -2.99 23.79 -2.45
CA SER A 24 -2.50 24.85 -3.36
C SER A 24 -3.64 25.74 -3.87
N LEU A 25 -4.80 25.15 -4.15
CA LEU A 25 -6.00 25.89 -4.56
C LEU A 25 -6.52 26.79 -3.44
N SER A 26 -6.60 26.30 -2.19
CA SER A 26 -7.06 27.10 -1.05
C SER A 26 -6.08 28.21 -0.65
N ALA A 27 -4.78 27.98 -0.85
CA ALA A 27 -3.73 28.96 -0.59
C ALA A 27 -3.60 30.03 -1.69
N GLY A 28 -4.28 29.87 -2.84
CA GLY A 28 -4.18 30.78 -3.98
C GLY A 28 -2.81 30.79 -4.68
N ARG A 29 -1.94 29.83 -4.36
CA ARG A 29 -0.59 29.68 -4.92
C ARG A 29 -0.17 28.21 -4.88
N VAL A 30 0.66 27.81 -5.84
CA VAL A 30 1.29 26.48 -5.80
C VAL A 30 2.22 26.42 -4.58
N GLY A 31 1.97 25.47 -3.69
CA GLY A 31 2.72 25.30 -2.47
C GLY A 31 2.77 23.83 -2.04
N ALA A 32 3.87 23.43 -1.41
CA ALA A 32 3.96 22.12 -0.80
C ALA A 32 3.07 22.06 0.45
N LEU A 33 2.37 20.94 0.63
CA LEU A 33 1.65 20.65 1.86
C LEU A 33 2.69 20.47 2.97
N VAL A 34 2.78 21.45 3.88
CA VAL A 34 3.70 21.37 5.03
C VAL A 34 3.08 20.42 6.04
N MET A 35 3.79 19.33 6.30
CA MET A 35 3.38 18.34 7.30
C MET A 35 4.19 18.55 8.57
N ASP A 36 3.54 18.49 9.72
CA ASP A 36 4.24 18.43 10.99
C ASP A 36 4.86 17.05 11.23
N ALA A 37 5.72 16.93 12.24
CA ALA A 37 6.39 15.67 12.57
C ALA A 37 5.39 14.53 12.83
N ARG A 38 4.26 14.82 13.48
CA ARG A 38 3.24 13.83 13.81
C ARG A 38 2.57 13.29 12.55
N GLN A 39 2.22 14.15 11.60
CA GLN A 39 1.59 13.75 10.34
C GLN A 39 2.55 12.90 9.51
N VAL A 40 3.84 13.24 9.47
CA VAL A 40 4.87 12.44 8.79
C VAL A 40 5.00 11.06 9.44
N GLU A 41 4.99 11.00 10.78
CA GLU A 41 5.02 9.74 11.53
C GLU A 41 3.77 8.87 11.27
N GLU A 42 2.58 9.46 11.20
CA GLU A 42 1.33 8.76 10.89
C GLU A 42 1.31 8.22 9.45
N VAL A 43 1.86 8.98 8.49
CA VAL A 43 2.06 8.50 7.12
C VAL A 43 3.05 7.34 7.06
N LEU A 44 4.18 7.43 7.77
CA LEU A 44 5.18 6.36 7.83
C LEU A 44 4.58 5.07 8.40
N LEU A 45 3.89 5.18 9.53
CA LEU A 45 3.21 4.04 10.17
C LEU A 45 2.23 3.38 9.22
N THR A 46 1.40 4.17 8.54
CA THR A 46 0.37 3.61 7.67
C THR A 46 0.95 3.04 6.38
N ALA A 47 2.07 3.59 5.88
CA ALA A 47 2.83 3.01 4.79
C ALA A 47 3.44 1.66 5.18
N ALA A 48 4.04 1.55 6.38
CA ALA A 48 4.58 0.30 6.90
C ALA A 48 3.48 -0.77 7.06
N GLN A 49 2.33 -0.41 7.63
CA GLN A 49 1.17 -1.30 7.76
C GLN A 49 0.64 -1.75 6.39
N SER A 50 0.61 -0.86 5.41
CA SER A 50 0.15 -1.18 4.05
C SER A 50 1.13 -2.12 3.34
N LEU A 51 2.44 -1.93 3.51
CA LEU A 51 3.46 -2.84 2.99
C LEU A 51 3.30 -4.25 3.57
N PHE A 52 3.13 -4.37 4.88
CA PHE A 52 2.90 -5.64 5.55
C PHE A 52 1.63 -6.33 5.03
N ALA A 53 0.52 -5.58 4.94
CA ALA A 53 -0.73 -6.11 4.42
C ALA A 53 -0.61 -6.60 2.96
N VAL A 54 0.13 -5.89 2.11
CA VAL A 54 0.41 -6.33 0.73
C VAL A 54 1.23 -7.62 0.72
N ALA A 55 2.26 -7.73 1.56
CA ALA A 55 3.10 -8.93 1.63
C ALA A 55 2.32 -10.16 2.09
N VAL A 56 1.41 -10.00 3.06
CA VAL A 56 0.48 -11.05 3.52
C VAL A 56 -0.50 -11.44 2.40
N LEU A 57 -1.05 -10.47 1.67
CA LEU A 57 -2.06 -10.72 0.64
C LEU A 57 -1.47 -11.15 -0.72
N ALA A 58 -0.16 -11.08 -0.90
CA ALA A 58 0.49 -11.31 -2.19
C ALA A 58 0.19 -12.70 -2.77
N ASN A 59 0.08 -13.73 -1.92
CA ASN A 59 -0.17 -15.11 -2.32
C ASN A 59 -1.67 -15.47 -2.38
N LEU A 60 -2.58 -14.53 -2.09
CA LEU A 60 -4.04 -14.75 -1.99
C LEU A 60 -4.48 -15.83 -0.98
N SER A 61 -3.55 -16.39 -0.18
CA SER A 61 -3.83 -17.39 0.84
C SER A 61 -3.86 -16.71 2.20
N PHE A 62 -5.02 -16.21 2.58
CA PHE A 62 -5.19 -15.45 3.81
C PHE A 62 -5.53 -16.39 4.97
N SER A 63 -4.60 -16.61 5.90
CA SER A 63 -4.91 -17.35 7.11
C SER A 63 -5.61 -16.47 8.14
N LEU A 64 -6.51 -17.06 8.93
CA LEU A 64 -7.19 -16.35 10.02
C LEU A 64 -6.19 -15.79 11.06
N LYS A 65 -5.01 -16.42 11.19
CA LYS A 65 -3.93 -15.98 12.10
C LYS A 65 -3.30 -14.67 11.64
N GLU A 66 -3.01 -14.53 10.35
CA GLU A 66 -2.48 -13.28 9.79
C GLU A 66 -3.51 -12.16 9.87
N ALA A 67 -4.78 -12.48 9.62
CA ALA A 67 -5.90 -11.55 9.80
C ALA A 67 -5.97 -11.02 11.23
N ALA A 68 -5.93 -11.94 12.22
CA ALA A 68 -5.96 -11.61 13.63
C ALA A 68 -4.73 -10.80 14.04
N LEU A 69 -3.54 -11.13 13.54
CA LEU A 69 -2.32 -10.37 13.80
C LEU A 69 -2.44 -8.93 13.31
N ILE A 70 -2.90 -8.72 12.07
CA ILE A 70 -3.13 -7.37 11.52
C ILE A 70 -4.17 -6.62 12.35
N ALA A 71 -5.29 -7.27 12.70
CA ALA A 71 -6.36 -6.66 13.47
C ALA A 71 -5.89 -6.25 14.88
N VAL A 72 -5.15 -7.12 15.59
CA VAL A 72 -4.62 -6.83 16.92
C VAL A 72 -3.62 -5.69 16.86
N LEU A 73 -2.64 -5.73 15.95
CA LEU A 73 -1.66 -4.66 15.80
C LEU A 73 -2.34 -3.32 15.46
N PHE A 74 -3.33 -3.35 14.57
CA PHE A 74 -4.08 -2.15 14.17
C PHE A 74 -4.94 -1.61 15.31
N THR A 75 -5.66 -2.45 16.05
CA THR A 75 -6.52 -2.01 17.14
C THR A 75 -5.71 -1.47 18.31
N THR A 76 -4.62 -2.15 18.67
CA THR A 76 -3.78 -1.73 19.80
C THR A 76 -3.13 -0.38 19.56
N GLN A 77 -2.59 -0.10 18.36
CA GLN A 77 -2.01 1.22 18.06
C GLN A 77 -3.00 2.39 18.20
N LEU A 78 -4.32 2.17 18.05
CA LEU A 78 -5.32 3.25 18.20
C LEU A 78 -5.37 3.82 19.62
N PHE A 79 -4.99 3.01 20.61
CA PHE A 79 -4.98 3.42 22.02
C PHE A 79 -3.66 4.07 22.44
N PHE A 80 -2.63 4.05 21.57
CA PHE A 80 -1.32 4.61 21.85
C PHE A 80 -1.00 5.76 20.90
N THR A 81 -1.09 6.98 21.41
CA THR A 81 -0.79 8.19 20.63
C THR A 81 0.67 8.63 20.72
N ASP A 82 1.48 7.99 21.56
CA ASP A 82 2.87 8.35 21.80
C ASP A 82 3.74 8.16 20.53
N PRO A 83 4.58 9.15 20.16
CA PRO A 83 5.46 9.06 18.98
C PRO A 83 6.39 7.85 19.01
N LEU A 84 6.98 7.54 20.16
CA LEU A 84 7.96 6.46 20.32
C LEU A 84 7.28 5.10 20.12
N VAL A 85 6.05 4.96 20.60
CA VAL A 85 5.21 3.79 20.35
C VAL A 85 4.87 3.67 18.85
N ARG A 86 4.56 4.78 18.17
CA ARG A 86 4.26 4.80 16.73
C ARG A 86 5.43 4.34 15.87
N PHE A 87 6.64 4.81 16.19
CA PHE A 87 7.87 4.30 15.57
C PHE A 87 8.08 2.82 15.86
N GLY A 88 7.80 2.37 17.08
CA GLY A 88 7.82 0.95 17.45
C GLY A 88 6.90 0.10 16.55
N TYR A 89 5.64 0.49 16.39
CA TYR A 89 4.70 -0.21 15.48
C TYR A 89 5.19 -0.20 14.03
N SER A 90 5.72 0.93 13.56
CA SER A 90 6.26 1.05 12.20
C SER A 90 7.41 0.05 11.99
N ALA A 91 8.33 -0.02 12.94
CA ALA A 91 9.43 -0.99 12.91
C ALA A 91 8.92 -2.44 12.96
N VAL A 92 7.94 -2.74 13.81
CA VAL A 92 7.31 -4.08 13.88
C VAL A 92 6.72 -4.49 12.54
N TYR A 93 5.94 -3.62 11.89
CA TYR A 93 5.37 -3.92 10.57
C TYR A 93 6.45 -4.17 9.51
N ILE A 94 7.51 -3.38 9.51
CA ILE A 94 8.64 -3.57 8.58
C ILE A 94 9.35 -4.90 8.85
N VAL A 95 9.68 -5.19 10.12
CA VAL A 95 10.36 -6.44 10.51
C VAL A 95 9.50 -7.65 10.17
N LEU A 96 8.19 -7.61 10.44
CA LEU A 96 7.27 -8.68 10.08
C LEU A 96 7.18 -8.88 8.56
N THR A 97 7.18 -7.78 7.79
CA THR A 97 7.23 -7.86 6.33
C THR A 97 8.49 -8.56 5.86
N VAL A 98 9.66 -8.14 6.36
CA VAL A 98 10.95 -8.73 6.01
C VAL A 98 11.01 -10.19 6.42
N ALA A 99 10.61 -10.53 7.65
CA ALA A 99 10.57 -11.90 8.15
C ALA A 99 9.66 -12.78 7.28
N LEU A 100 8.46 -12.29 6.93
CA LEU A 100 7.54 -13.01 6.06
C LEU A 100 8.13 -13.25 4.66
N LEU A 101 8.76 -12.23 4.06
CA LEU A 101 9.40 -12.38 2.75
C LEU A 101 10.64 -13.28 2.77
N LEU A 102 11.35 -13.39 3.90
CA LEU A 102 12.52 -14.27 4.03
C LEU A 102 12.13 -15.72 4.36
N LEU A 103 11.14 -15.91 5.23
CA LEU A 103 10.72 -17.23 5.72
C LEU A 103 9.72 -17.91 4.79
N SER A 104 8.81 -17.14 4.17
CA SER A 104 7.75 -17.67 3.31
C SER A 104 8.14 -17.56 1.83
N ARG A 105 8.67 -18.67 1.28
CA ARG A 105 9.04 -18.76 -0.15
C ARG A 105 7.87 -18.45 -1.08
N ASP A 106 6.67 -18.87 -0.70
CA ASP A 106 5.45 -18.67 -1.48
C ASP A 106 5.06 -17.19 -1.52
N SER A 107 5.00 -16.53 -0.36
CA SER A 107 4.71 -15.09 -0.27
C SER A 107 5.77 -14.25 -0.98
N ARG A 108 7.06 -14.63 -0.86
CA ARG A 108 8.16 -13.98 -1.58
C ARG A 108 7.98 -14.08 -3.10
N SER A 109 7.74 -15.28 -3.61
CA SER A 109 7.54 -15.52 -5.05
C SER A 109 6.36 -14.72 -5.57
N ALA A 110 5.23 -14.76 -4.87
CA ALA A 110 4.02 -14.05 -5.26
C ALA A 110 4.20 -12.52 -5.24
N PHE A 111 4.87 -11.99 -4.20
CA PHE A 111 5.19 -10.57 -4.10
C PHE A 111 6.05 -10.10 -5.28
N PHE A 112 7.15 -10.80 -5.59
CA PHE A 112 8.00 -10.44 -6.73
C PHE A 112 7.32 -10.66 -8.08
N ALA A 113 6.47 -11.68 -8.22
CA ALA A 113 5.68 -11.91 -9.43
C ALA A 113 4.75 -10.73 -9.73
N MET A 114 4.10 -10.17 -8.71
CA MET A 114 3.25 -8.98 -8.84
C MET A 114 4.04 -7.78 -9.41
N PHE A 115 5.24 -7.51 -8.89
CA PHE A 115 6.10 -6.44 -9.42
C PHE A 115 6.58 -6.72 -10.84
N ARG A 116 6.92 -7.97 -11.16
CA ARG A 116 7.33 -8.36 -12.52
C ARG A 116 6.19 -8.21 -13.52
N GLN A 117 4.95 -8.51 -13.14
CA GLN A 117 3.77 -8.29 -13.98
C GLN A 117 3.52 -6.80 -14.26
N LEU A 118 3.73 -5.93 -13.26
CA LEU A 118 3.64 -4.48 -13.45
C LEU A 118 4.71 -3.94 -14.40
N ALA A 119 5.93 -4.48 -14.35
CA ALA A 119 7.02 -4.11 -15.25
C ALA A 119 6.81 -4.66 -16.68
N GLY A 120 6.28 -5.87 -16.83
CA GLY A 120 6.09 -6.54 -18.12
C GLY A 120 4.78 -6.18 -18.86
N GLY A 121 3.73 -5.77 -18.15
CA GLY A 121 2.39 -5.56 -18.71
C GLY A 121 2.21 -4.35 -19.62
N ARG A 122 3.20 -3.44 -19.68
CA ARG A 122 3.13 -2.22 -20.51
C ARG A 122 3.70 -2.37 -21.92
N LEU A 123 4.31 -3.51 -22.26
CA LEU A 123 4.94 -3.74 -23.58
C LEU A 123 4.15 -4.69 -24.50
N GLY A 124 3.05 -5.30 -24.03
CA GLY A 124 2.40 -6.43 -24.73
C GLY A 124 1.04 -6.16 -25.39
N ARG A 125 0.51 -4.93 -25.38
CA ARG A 125 -0.80 -4.62 -25.97
C ARG A 125 -0.71 -3.46 -26.96
N ALA A 126 0.00 -3.68 -28.07
CA ALA A 126 -0.34 -2.98 -29.30
C ALA A 126 -1.64 -3.63 -29.84
N PRO A 127 -2.74 -2.89 -30.02
CA PRO A 127 -3.91 -3.44 -30.68
C PRO A 127 -3.50 -3.77 -32.11
N ALA A 128 -3.50 -5.06 -32.46
CA ALA A 128 -3.46 -5.45 -33.86
C ALA A 128 -4.65 -4.77 -34.54
N ALA A 129 -4.36 -3.79 -35.40
CA ALA A 129 -5.34 -3.13 -36.22
C ALA A 129 -6.07 -4.23 -37.00
N GLN A 130 -7.33 -4.44 -36.64
CA GLN A 130 -8.25 -5.25 -37.40
C GLN A 130 -8.49 -4.53 -38.73
N GLY A 131 -7.67 -4.82 -39.73
CA GLY A 131 -7.98 -4.56 -41.13
C GLY A 131 -9.02 -5.58 -41.57
N GLY A 132 -10.30 -5.20 -41.48
CA GLY A 132 -11.43 -5.96 -41.99
C GLY A 132 -11.40 -6.11 -43.53
N PRO A 133 -12.24 -7.00 -44.09
CA PRO A 133 -12.04 -7.58 -45.42
C PRO A 133 -12.74 -6.81 -46.56
N GLY A 134 -12.17 -6.93 -47.76
CA GLY A 134 -12.83 -6.72 -49.07
C GLY A 134 -12.80 -5.29 -49.62
N PRO A 135 -13.06 -5.08 -50.91
CA PRO A 135 -13.68 -6.01 -51.87
C PRO A 135 -12.72 -6.90 -52.67
#